data_AF-A0A0G1ARS6-F1
#
_entry.id   AF-A0A0G1ARS6-F1
#
_cell.length_a   1.000
_cell.length_b   1.000
_cell.length_c   1.000
_cell.angle_alpha   90.00
_cell.angle_beta   90.00
_cell.angle_gamma   90.00
#
_symmetry.space_group_name_H-M   'P 1'
#
loop_
_entity.id
_entity.type
_entity.pdbx_description
1 polymer ?
#
loop_
_entity_poly.entity_id
_entity_poly.type
_entity_poly.pdbx_seq_one_letter_code
_entity_poly.pdbx_strand_id
1 'polypeptide(L)' 'TDTSVVTVEGKTDPEVKVAVNSQEIPVAVSGEFKTEITLSAPINKINITASSKFGQKTELERTVYLKR' A
#
# COMPACT_ATOMS: atom_id res chain seq x y z
N THR A 1 -9.03 -15.52 -16.44
CA THR A 1 -8.00 -14.55 -16.01
C THR A 1 -7.64 -14.93 -14.60
N ASP A 2 -6.40 -15.37 -14.35
CA ASP A 2 -5.95 -15.67 -12.99
C ASP A 2 -5.85 -14.36 -12.21
N THR A 3 -6.74 -14.16 -11.25
CA THR A 3 -6.70 -13.04 -10.30
C THR A 3 -6.36 -13.60 -8.92
N SER A 4 -5.31 -13.09 -8.31
CA SER A 4 -4.97 -13.37 -6.91
C SER A 4 -5.09 -12.08 -6.11
N VAL A 5 -5.52 -12.18 -4.86
CA VAL A 5 -5.58 -11.04 -3.94
C VAL A 5 -4.39 -11.13 -2.99
N VAL A 6 -3.73 -10.00 -2.74
CA VAL A 6 -2.71 -9.88 -1.69
C VAL A 6 -3.10 -8.80 -0.70
N THR A 7 -2.80 -9.04 0.56
CA THR A 7 -2.93 -8.03 1.62
C THR A 7 -1.68 -7.17 1.65
N VAL A 8 -1.87 -5.85 1.63
CA VAL A 8 -0.84 -4.86 1.96
C VAL A 8 -1.19 -4.29 3.33
N GLU A 9 -0.33 -4.54 4.31
CA GLU A 9 -0.49 -4.04 5.67
C GLU A 9 0.82 -3.46 6.19
N GLY A 10 0.72 -2.52 7.13
CA GLY A 10 1.87 -1.86 7.70
C GLY A 10 1.51 -0.92 8.84
N LYS A 11 2.52 -0.22 9.33
CA LYS A 11 2.40 0.75 10.42
C LYS A 11 3.12 2.05 10.07
N THR A 12 2.52 3.16 10.45
CA THR A 12 3.07 4.51 10.35
C THR A 12 2.78 5.28 11.64
N ASP A 13 3.22 6.53 11.73
CA ASP A 13 2.83 7.40 12.83
C ASP A 13 1.33 7.75 12.70
N PRO A 14 0.60 7.93 13.82
CA PRO A 14 -0.77 8.43 13.76
C PRO A 14 -0.89 9.72 12.93
N GLU A 15 -2.04 9.91 12.28
CA GLU A 15 -2.33 11.06 11.40
C GLU A 15 -1.54 11.15 10.09
N VAL A 16 -0.59 10.23 9.83
CA VAL A 16 0.08 10.16 8.52
C VAL A 16 -0.90 9.65 7.46
N LYS A 17 -0.92 10.30 6.29
CA LYS A 17 -1.69 9.84 5.15
C LYS A 17 -0.92 8.77 4.39
N VAL A 18 -1.55 7.62 4.17
CA VAL A 18 -0.99 6.52 3.38
C VAL A 18 -1.75 6.38 2.08
N ALA A 19 -1.04 6.20 0.98
CA ALA A 19 -1.59 5.82 -0.30
C ALA A 19 -0.93 4.55 -0.83
N VAL A 20 -1.72 3.63 -1.38
CA VAL A 20 -1.26 2.42 -2.07
C VAL A 20 -1.77 2.49 -3.50
N ASN A 21 -0.86 2.45 -4.48
CA ASN A 21 -1.17 2.64 -5.91
C ASN A 21 -1.98 3.93 -6.16
N SER A 22 -1.57 5.02 -5.52
CA SER A 22 -2.23 6.34 -5.56
C SER A 22 -3.63 6.40 -4.93
N GLN A 23 -4.13 5.31 -4.36
CA GLN A 23 -5.38 5.29 -3.60
C GLN A 23 -5.11 5.51 -2.12
N GLU A 24 -5.74 6.53 -1.52
CA GLU A 24 -5.63 6.81 -0.08
C GLU A 24 -6.24 5.67 0.75
N ILE A 25 -5.50 5.16 1.72
CA ILE A 25 -5.89 4.08 2.61
C ILE A 25 -6.09 4.66 4.02
N PRO A 26 -7.22 4.34 4.69
CA PRO A 26 -7.43 4.75 6.07
C PRO A 26 -6.32 4.23 6.99
N VAL A 27 -5.80 5.12 7.83
CA VAL A 27 -4.86 4.78 8.89
C VAL A 27 -5.61 4.83 10.22
N ALA A 28 -5.54 3.74 10.99
CA ALA A 28 -6.14 3.67 12.31
C ALA A 28 -5.43 4.60 13.31
N VAL A 29 -6.08 4.90 14.44
CA VAL A 29 -5.47 5.70 15.52
C VAL A 29 -4.20 5.07 16.09
N SER A 30 -4.02 3.75 15.94
CA SER A 30 -2.81 3.00 16.30
C SER A 30 -1.66 3.16 15.29
N GLY A 31 -1.91 3.82 14.16
CA GLY A 31 -0.97 3.93 13.04
C GLY A 31 -1.01 2.75 12.07
N GLU A 32 -1.86 1.76 12.30
CA GLU A 32 -2.00 0.59 11.44
C GLU A 32 -2.82 0.91 10.17
N PHE A 33 -2.43 0.33 9.05
CA PHE A 33 -3.22 0.38 7.81
C PHE A 33 -3.23 -0.99 7.13
N LYS A 34 -4.29 -1.26 6.40
CA LYS A 34 -4.48 -2.51 5.66
C LYS A 34 -5.37 -2.27 4.44
N THR A 35 -5.00 -2.87 3.31
CA THR A 35 -5.80 -2.89 2.09
C THR A 35 -5.54 -4.17 1.30
N GLU A 36 -6.48 -4.53 0.43
CA GLU A 36 -6.35 -5.65 -0.49
C GLU A 36 -6.06 -5.16 -1.90
N ILE A 37 -5.11 -5.81 -2.57
CA ILE A 37 -4.75 -5.51 -3.96
C ILE A 37 -4.98 -6.75 -4.80
N THR A 38 -5.81 -6.61 -5.83
CA THR A 38 -5.98 -7.63 -6.86
C THR A 38 -4.81 -7.58 -7.84
N LEU A 39 -4.06 -8.67 -7.93
CA LEU A 39 -3.02 -8.89 -8.92
C LEU A 39 -3.67 -9.29 -10.24
N SER A 40 -3.42 -8.52 -11.30
CA SER A 40 -4.01 -8.73 -12.63
C SER A 40 -2.97 -9.00 -13.72
N ALA A 41 -1.69 -8.87 -13.39
CA ALA A 41 -0.57 -9.14 -14.29
C ALA A 41 0.40 -10.19 -13.70
N PRO A 42 1.27 -10.81 -14.53
CA PRO A 42 2.36 -11.67 -14.03
C PRO A 42 3.33 -10.95 -13.09
N ILE A 43 3.50 -9.63 -13.28
CA ILE A 43 4.34 -8.75 -12.48
C ILE A 43 3.49 -7.55 -12.10
N ASN A 44 3.33 -7.28 -10.81
CA ASN A 44 2.55 -6.16 -10.30
C ASN A 44 3.47 -5.28 -9.44
N LYS A 45 3.58 -4.00 -9.78
CA LYS A 45 4.26 -3.02 -8.94
C LYS A 45 3.25 -2.40 -8.00
N ILE A 46 3.54 -2.48 -6.71
CA ILE A 46 2.76 -1.86 -5.64
C ILE A 46 3.58 -0.69 -5.11
N ASN A 47 3.04 0.52 -5.26
CA ASN A 47 3.69 1.74 -4.80
C ASN A 47 2.99 2.24 -3.54
N ILE A 48 3.75 2.42 -2.45
CA ILE A 48 3.23 2.84 -1.15
C ILE A 48 3.86 4.18 -0.82
N THR A 49 3.03 5.17 -0.50
CA THR A 49 3.46 6.51 -0.13
C THR A 49 2.88 6.88 1.22
N ALA A 50 3.73 7.35 2.13
CA ALA A 50 3.34 7.92 3.40
C ALA A 50 3.70 9.41 3.41
N SER A 51 2.76 10.28 3.79
CA SER A 51 2.93 11.74 3.81
C SER A 51 2.41 12.33 5.11
N SER A 52 3.28 13.00 5.86
CA SER A 52 2.91 13.73 7.08
C SER A 52 2.30 15.10 6.77
N LYS A 53 1.59 15.69 7.74
CA LYS A 53 1.06 17.06 7.66
C LYS A 53 2.13 18.15 7.50
N PHE A 54 3.40 17.83 7.79
CA PHE A 54 4.53 18.74 7.66
C PHE A 54 5.27 18.60 6.31
N GLY A 55 4.73 17.79 5.39
CA GLY A 55 5.31 17.60 4.06
C GLY A 55 6.44 16.56 3.98
N GLN A 56 6.81 15.92 5.09
CA GLN A 56 7.73 14.78 5.05
C GLN A 56 7.06 13.61 4.33
N LYS A 57 7.79 12.98 3.42
CA LYS A 57 7.31 11.91 2.55
C LYS A 57 8.24 10.69 2.62
N THR A 58 7.66 9.50 2.59
CA THR A 58 8.37 8.24 2.38
C THR A 58 7.68 7.47 1.26
N GLU A 59 8.47 6.92 0.35
CA GLU A 59 8.00 6.11 -0.78
C GLU A 59 8.63 4.73 -0.76
N LEU A 60 7.84 3.72 -1.09
CA LEU A 60 8.25 2.32 -1.10
C LEU A 60 7.63 1.62 -2.30
N GLU A 61 8.48 1.04 -3.16
CA GLU A 61 8.03 0.16 -4.23
C GLU A 61 8.21 -1.32 -3.82
N ARG A 62 7.20 -2.14 -4.12
CA ARG A 62 7.22 -3.59 -3.96
C ARG A 62 6.79 -4.25 -5.27
N THR A 63 7.58 -5.20 -5.75
CA THR A 63 7.25 -6.00 -6.94
C THR A 63 6.70 -7.35 -6.49
N VAL A 64 5.49 -7.68 -6.92
CA VAL A 64 4.82 -8.95 -6.63
C VAL A 64 4.65 -9.75 -7.91
N TYR A 65 5.19 -10.97 -7.91
CA TYR A 65 5.10 -11.90 -9.02
C TYR A 65 3.93 -12.87 -8.80
N LEU A 66 2.98 -12.90 -9.74
CA LEU A 66 1.89 -13.87 -9.71
C LEU A 66 2.44 -15.21 -10.18
N LYS A 67 2.55 -16.18 -9.26
CA LYS A 67 2.96 -17.55 -9.60
C LYS A 67 1.78 -18.25 -10.27
N ARG A 68 2.02 -18.76 -11.49
CA ARG A 68 1.08 -19.64 -12.21
C ARG A 68 1.23 -21.08 -11.72
#